data_AF-A0A7K1CGV7-F1
#
_entry.id   AF-A0A7K1CGV7-F1
#
_cell.length_a   1.000
_cell.length_b   1.000
_cell.length_c   1.000
_cell.angle_alpha   90.00
_cell.angle_beta   90.00
_cell.angle_gamma   90.00
#
_symmetry.space_group_name_H-M   'P 1'
#
loop_
_entity.id
_entity.type
_entity.pdbx_description
1 polymer ?
#
loop_
_entity_poly.entity_id
_entity_poly.type
_entity_poly.pdbx_seq_one_letter_code
_entity_poly.pdbx_strand_id
1 'polypeptide(L)'
;PQFAKMRYDKPGKQFKAWCEGNTGYPFVDAAMRQLLAEGWMHNRTRMVVASFLVKDLHLEWQLGERFFREHLVDYDVASNAHGWQWTAGCGTDASPYYRVFNPVEQGKRFDENGDYVRKYVPELAHLNGIEIHEPWDVLDGYLKDYPQPIVNHATERLESLARLDEIKASKPLPPTK
;
A
#
# COMPACT_ATOMS: atom_id res chain seq x y z
N PRO A 1 7.16 -21.65 -7.33
CA PRO A 1 7.81 -20.31 -7.40
C PRO A 1 8.29 -19.88 -6.01
N GLN A 2 9.35 -19.05 -5.89
CA GLN A 2 9.95 -18.66 -4.60
C GLN A 2 8.95 -17.98 -3.64
N PHE A 3 8.28 -16.94 -4.11
CA PHE A 3 7.33 -16.14 -3.30
C PHE A 3 6.06 -16.91 -2.89
N ALA A 4 5.75 -18.04 -3.53
CA ALA A 4 4.67 -18.92 -3.07
C ALA A 4 4.96 -19.57 -1.71
N LYS A 5 6.22 -19.53 -1.24
CA LYS A 5 6.63 -19.99 0.09
C LYS A 5 6.60 -18.89 1.15
N MET A 6 6.28 -17.66 0.76
CA MET A 6 6.23 -16.54 1.69
C MET A 6 5.04 -16.71 2.62
N ARG A 7 5.25 -16.37 3.90
CA ARG A 7 4.17 -16.32 4.87
C ARG A 7 3.27 -15.13 4.56
N TYR A 8 2.02 -15.39 4.21
CA TYR A 8 0.98 -14.38 3.98
C TYR A 8 -0.10 -14.47 5.03
N ASP A 9 -0.68 -13.32 5.37
CA ASP A 9 -1.80 -13.25 6.29
C ASP A 9 -3.11 -13.51 5.55
N LYS A 10 -4.15 -13.89 6.29
CA LYS A 10 -5.48 -14.10 5.72
C LYS A 10 -6.23 -12.76 5.64
N PRO A 11 -7.04 -12.54 4.59
CA PRO A 11 -7.85 -11.33 4.51
C PRO A 11 -8.81 -11.26 5.71
N GLY A 12 -8.91 -10.08 6.31
CA GLY A 12 -9.70 -9.83 7.50
C GLY A 12 -10.08 -8.35 7.61
N LYS A 13 -10.16 -7.81 8.83
CA LYS A 13 -10.54 -6.42 9.07
C LYS A 13 -9.64 -5.41 8.35
N GLN A 14 -8.33 -5.66 8.32
CA GLN A 14 -7.37 -4.79 7.64
C GLN A 14 -7.56 -4.79 6.12
N PHE A 15 -7.86 -5.94 5.51
CA PHE A 15 -8.19 -6.02 4.08
C PHE A 15 -9.45 -5.22 3.76
N LYS A 16 -10.49 -5.36 4.59
CA LYS A 16 -11.72 -4.58 4.45
C LYS A 16 -11.45 -3.07 4.57
N ALA A 17 -10.67 -2.65 5.56
CA ALA A 17 -10.28 -1.25 5.73
C ALA A 17 -9.51 -0.71 4.51
N TRP A 18 -8.62 -1.50 3.92
CA TRP A 18 -7.95 -1.15 2.67
C TRP A 18 -8.94 -1.01 1.50
N CYS A 19 -9.84 -1.97 1.30
CA CYS A 19 -10.85 -1.91 0.24
C CYS A 19 -11.74 -0.66 0.36
N GLU A 20 -12.09 -0.24 1.58
CA GLU A 20 -12.99 0.89 1.85
C GLU A 20 -12.26 2.25 1.95
N GLY A 21 -10.92 2.27 1.91
CA GLY A 21 -10.14 3.49 2.13
C GLY A 21 -10.28 4.06 3.54
N ASN A 22 -10.14 3.19 4.55
CA ASN A 22 -10.20 3.49 5.98
C ASN A 22 -8.98 2.94 6.72
N THR A 23 -7.80 2.99 6.09
CA THR A 23 -6.54 2.49 6.65
C THR A 23 -5.93 3.43 7.69
N GLY A 24 -6.38 4.69 7.72
CA GLY A 24 -5.79 5.75 8.53
C GLY A 24 -4.54 6.35 7.88
N TYR A 25 -4.15 5.92 6.67
CA TYR A 25 -3.07 6.53 5.88
C TYR A 25 -3.68 7.38 4.75
N PRO A 26 -3.66 8.73 4.86
CA PRO A 26 -4.47 9.61 4.01
C PRO A 26 -4.24 9.44 2.51
N PHE A 27 -2.99 9.25 2.09
CA PHE A 27 -2.67 9.06 0.68
C PHE A 27 -3.13 7.71 0.12
N VAL A 28 -3.15 6.66 0.96
CA VAL A 28 -3.72 5.34 0.62
C VAL A 28 -5.23 5.43 0.56
N ASP A 29 -5.84 6.06 1.57
CA ASP A 29 -7.30 6.17 1.69
C ASP A 29 -7.89 7.04 0.57
N ALA A 30 -7.25 8.16 0.25
CA ALA A 30 -7.63 8.99 -0.90
C ALA A 30 -7.60 8.21 -2.23
N ALA A 31 -6.58 7.38 -2.42
CA ALA A 31 -6.46 6.54 -3.60
C ALA A 31 -7.56 5.48 -3.68
N MET A 32 -7.80 4.74 -2.59
CA MET A 32 -8.84 3.71 -2.57
C MET A 32 -10.23 4.33 -2.76
N ARG A 33 -10.50 5.49 -2.15
CA ARG A 33 -11.76 6.23 -2.34
C ARG A 33 -11.89 6.80 -3.75
N GLN A 34 -10.80 7.25 -4.38
CA GLN A 34 -10.82 7.62 -5.80
C GLN A 34 -11.23 6.45 -6.67
N LEU A 35 -10.63 5.27 -6.47
CA LEU A 35 -10.97 4.07 -7.24
C LEU A 35 -12.45 3.72 -7.11
N LEU A 36 -12.99 3.75 -5.89
CA LEU A 36 -14.41 3.45 -5.65
C LEU A 36 -15.35 4.49 -6.28
N ALA A 37 -14.97 5.77 -6.27
CA ALA A 37 -15.80 6.85 -6.77
C ALA A 37 -15.74 7.03 -8.29
N GLU A 38 -14.57 6.88 -8.89
CA GLU A 38 -14.30 7.23 -10.29
C GLU A 38 -14.01 5.99 -11.16
N GLY A 39 -13.77 4.82 -10.55
CA GLY A 39 -13.37 3.61 -11.26
C GLY A 39 -11.98 3.70 -11.89
N TRP A 40 -11.20 4.73 -11.54
CA TRP A 40 -9.87 4.97 -12.06
C TRP A 40 -8.95 5.44 -10.95
N MET A 41 -7.66 5.12 -11.06
CA MET A 41 -6.63 5.56 -10.12
C MET A 41 -5.35 5.89 -10.88
N HIS A 42 -4.68 6.99 -10.50
CA HIS A 42 -3.38 7.35 -11.08
C HIS A 42 -2.34 6.24 -10.85
N ASN A 43 -1.43 6.02 -11.80
CA ASN A 43 -0.46 4.92 -11.70
C ASN A 43 0.39 4.99 -10.43
N ARG A 44 0.80 6.19 -10.00
CA ARG A 44 1.56 6.36 -8.74
C ARG A 44 0.78 5.82 -7.54
N THR A 45 -0.50 6.15 -7.43
CA THR A 45 -1.32 5.71 -6.30
C THR A 45 -1.61 4.22 -6.38
N ARG A 46 -1.76 3.63 -7.58
CA ARG A 46 -1.83 2.15 -7.76
C ARG A 46 -0.63 1.45 -7.13
N MET A 47 0.59 1.95 -7.38
CA MET A 47 1.81 1.37 -6.81
C MET A 47 1.84 1.50 -5.27
N VAL A 48 1.37 2.62 -4.72
CA VAL A 48 1.37 2.85 -3.27
C VAL A 48 0.36 1.94 -2.58
N VAL A 49 -0.89 1.88 -3.05
CA VAL A 49 -1.91 1.02 -2.42
C VAL A 49 -1.58 -0.47 -2.57
N ALA A 50 -0.95 -0.86 -3.69
CA ALA A 50 -0.46 -2.21 -3.88
C ALA A 50 0.70 -2.56 -2.94
N SER A 51 1.64 -1.63 -2.74
CA SER A 51 2.74 -1.83 -1.77
C SER A 51 2.18 -1.95 -0.37
N PHE A 52 1.22 -1.10 0.01
CA PHE A 52 0.59 -1.15 1.32
C PHE A 52 -0.10 -2.50 1.57
N LEU A 53 -0.90 -2.98 0.61
CA LEU A 53 -1.54 -4.29 0.72
C LEU A 53 -0.53 -5.44 0.91
N VAL A 54 0.53 -5.46 0.08
CA VAL A 54 1.46 -6.60 0.04
C VAL A 54 2.53 -6.54 1.14
N LYS A 55 2.95 -5.34 1.54
CA LYS A 55 4.14 -5.14 2.38
C LYS A 55 3.84 -4.50 3.73
N ASP A 56 2.70 -3.85 3.89
CA ASP A 56 2.25 -3.33 5.19
C ASP A 56 1.16 -4.21 5.80
N LEU A 57 0.30 -4.82 4.97
CA LEU A 57 -0.74 -5.75 5.45
C LEU A 57 -0.37 -7.23 5.25
N HIS A 58 0.75 -7.48 4.58
CA HIS A 58 1.28 -8.82 4.30
C HIS A 58 0.28 -9.79 3.65
N LEU A 59 -0.59 -9.26 2.79
CA LEU A 59 -1.59 -10.03 2.06
C LEU A 59 -1.05 -10.44 0.69
N GLU A 60 -1.53 -11.58 0.19
CA GLU A 60 -1.16 -12.05 -1.14
C GLU A 60 -1.70 -11.09 -2.22
N TRP A 61 -0.87 -10.73 -3.20
CA TRP A 61 -1.17 -9.69 -4.19
C TRP A 61 -2.42 -9.98 -5.03
N GLN A 62 -2.78 -11.25 -5.20
CA GLN A 62 -3.96 -11.69 -5.94
C GLN A 62 -5.27 -11.20 -5.29
N LEU A 63 -5.26 -10.88 -3.99
CA LEU A 63 -6.41 -10.25 -3.33
C LEU A 63 -6.67 -8.86 -3.90
N GLY A 64 -5.62 -8.07 -4.03
CA GLY A 64 -5.68 -6.73 -4.61
C GLY A 64 -5.93 -6.75 -6.12
N GLU A 65 -5.33 -7.71 -6.84
CA GLU A 65 -5.59 -7.93 -8.27
C GLU A 65 -7.08 -8.13 -8.54
N ARG A 66 -7.73 -9.03 -7.78
CA ARG A 66 -9.16 -9.29 -7.92
C ARG A 66 -10.02 -8.08 -7.57
N PHE A 67 -9.63 -7.32 -6.55
CA PHE A 67 -10.33 -6.09 -6.17
C PHE A 67 -10.22 -5.04 -7.29
N PHE A 68 -9.03 -4.85 -7.86
CA PHE A 68 -8.79 -3.93 -8.98
C PHE A 68 -9.59 -4.33 -10.22
N ARG A 69 -9.66 -5.64 -10.52
CA ARG A 69 -10.47 -6.17 -11.62
C ARG A 69 -11.96 -5.82 -11.52
N GLU A 70 -12.49 -5.72 -10.30
CA GLU A 70 -13.90 -5.40 -10.08
C GLU A 70 -14.21 -3.90 -10.18
N HIS A 71 -13.21 -3.02 -10.00
CA HIS A 71 -13.44 -1.58 -9.85
C HIS A 71 -12.78 -0.72 -10.93
N LEU A 72 -11.73 -1.20 -11.60
CA LEU A 72 -11.05 -0.44 -12.64
C LEU A 72 -11.82 -0.47 -13.96
N VAL A 73 -12.23 0.70 -14.45
CA VAL A 73 -12.82 0.85 -15.79
C VAL A 73 -11.81 0.58 -16.90
N ASP A 74 -10.52 0.75 -16.61
CA ASP A 74 -9.40 0.48 -17.51
C ASP A 74 -8.71 -0.87 -17.23
N TYR A 75 -9.42 -1.80 -16.58
CA TYR A 75 -8.87 -3.12 -16.29
C TYR A 75 -8.43 -3.84 -17.56
N ASP A 76 -7.17 -4.26 -17.55
CA ASP A 76 -6.58 -5.19 -18.50
C ASP A 76 -5.85 -6.28 -17.73
N VAL A 77 -6.06 -7.54 -18.11
CA VAL A 77 -5.52 -8.69 -17.37
C VAL A 77 -4.00 -8.70 -17.34
N ALA A 78 -3.34 -8.31 -18.44
CA ALA A 78 -1.89 -8.33 -18.53
C ALA A 78 -1.28 -7.18 -17.71
N SER A 79 -1.80 -5.98 -17.90
CA SER A 79 -1.32 -4.76 -17.22
C SER A 79 -1.57 -4.82 -15.72
N ASN A 80 -2.75 -5.29 -15.30
CA ASN A 80 -3.09 -5.43 -13.88
C ASN A 80 -2.21 -6.47 -13.19
N ALA A 81 -2.14 -7.69 -13.75
CA ALA A 81 -1.31 -8.75 -13.18
C ALA A 81 0.16 -8.34 -13.12
N HIS A 82 0.68 -7.69 -14.16
CA HIS A 82 2.07 -7.21 -14.18
C HIS A 82 2.33 -6.16 -13.11
N GLY A 83 1.44 -5.17 -12.92
CA GLY A 83 1.61 -4.13 -11.89
C GLY A 83 1.60 -4.70 -10.46
N TRP A 84 0.71 -5.66 -10.18
CA TRP A 84 0.66 -6.34 -8.89
C TRP A 84 1.90 -7.21 -8.64
N GLN A 85 2.32 -7.99 -9.63
CA GLN A 85 3.55 -8.79 -9.57
C GLN A 85 4.78 -7.92 -9.34
N TRP A 86 4.92 -6.83 -10.12
CA TRP A 86 6.01 -5.87 -9.99
C TRP A 86 6.14 -5.32 -8.58
N THR A 87 5.01 -4.99 -7.94
CA THR A 87 4.98 -4.48 -6.56
C THR A 87 5.29 -5.57 -5.55
N ALA A 88 4.79 -6.78 -5.77
CA ALA A 88 5.03 -7.97 -4.95
C ALA A 88 6.43 -8.57 -5.15
N GLY A 89 7.29 -7.95 -5.95
CA GLY A 89 8.67 -8.40 -6.19
C GLY A 89 8.77 -9.74 -6.89
N CYS A 90 7.70 -10.20 -7.54
CA CYS A 90 7.65 -11.42 -8.33
C CYS A 90 7.34 -11.08 -9.80
N GLY A 91 7.63 -12.00 -10.71
CA GLY A 91 7.46 -11.74 -12.15
C GLY A 91 8.66 -11.02 -12.78
N THR A 92 8.51 -10.68 -14.06
CA THR A 92 9.59 -10.12 -14.89
C THR A 92 9.88 -8.67 -14.51
N ASP A 93 11.16 -8.33 -14.30
CA ASP A 93 11.65 -6.98 -13.98
C ASP A 93 10.94 -6.29 -12.80
N ALA A 94 10.52 -7.08 -11.82
CA ALA A 94 9.83 -6.60 -10.63
C ALA A 94 10.71 -5.70 -9.76
N SER A 95 10.09 -4.75 -9.07
CA SER A 95 10.77 -3.98 -8.03
C SER A 95 11.29 -4.94 -6.96
N PRO A 96 12.55 -4.81 -6.50
CA PRO A 96 13.04 -5.67 -5.44
C PRO A 96 12.12 -5.63 -4.22
N TYR A 97 11.73 -6.81 -3.69
CA TYR A 97 10.73 -6.89 -2.61
C TYR A 97 11.04 -5.99 -1.42
N TYR A 98 12.32 -5.87 -1.05
CA TYR A 98 12.80 -5.03 0.06
C TYR A 98 12.50 -3.53 -0.08
N ARG A 99 12.11 -3.05 -1.28
CA ARG A 99 11.61 -1.69 -1.50
C ARG A 99 10.16 -1.59 -1.02
N VAL A 100 9.98 -1.36 0.28
CA VAL A 100 8.69 -1.04 0.89
C VAL A 100 8.43 0.46 0.71
N PHE A 101 7.29 0.82 0.11
CA PHE A 101 6.94 2.24 -0.07
C PHE A 101 6.39 2.79 1.25
N ASN A 102 6.99 3.86 1.75
CA ASN A 102 6.41 4.60 2.88
C ASN A 102 5.24 5.45 2.37
N PRO A 103 3.98 5.14 2.77
CA PRO A 103 2.80 5.85 2.25
C PRO A 103 2.82 7.34 2.58
N VAL A 104 3.36 7.74 3.73
CA VAL A 104 3.50 9.15 4.14
C VAL A 104 4.47 9.88 3.23
N GLU A 105 5.68 9.34 3.04
CA GLU A 105 6.69 9.97 2.18
C GLU A 105 6.26 10.02 0.71
N GLN A 106 5.47 9.05 0.24
CA GLN A 106 4.87 9.12 -1.09
C GLN A 106 3.82 10.24 -1.17
N GLY A 107 2.96 10.40 -0.16
CA GLY A 107 1.99 11.49 -0.09
C GLY A 107 2.68 12.86 -0.08
N LYS A 108 3.63 13.07 0.83
CA LYS A 108 4.42 14.31 0.92
C LYS A 108 5.10 14.69 -0.39
N ARG A 109 5.56 13.72 -1.17
CA ARG A 109 6.26 13.94 -2.44
C ARG A 109 5.35 14.17 -3.64
N PHE A 110 4.20 13.50 -3.69
CA PHE A 110 3.33 13.49 -4.89
C PHE A 110 2.03 14.27 -4.71
N ASP A 111 1.74 14.70 -3.48
CA ASP A 111 0.62 15.55 -3.08
C ASP A 111 1.11 16.57 -2.04
N GLU A 112 2.12 17.36 -2.40
CA GLU A 112 2.84 18.30 -1.52
C GLU A 112 1.90 19.26 -0.76
N ASN A 113 0.85 19.73 -1.44
CA ASN A 113 -0.13 20.63 -0.84
C ASN A 113 -1.23 19.89 -0.07
N GLY A 114 -1.43 18.59 -0.30
CA GLY A 114 -2.53 17.82 0.27
C GLY A 114 -3.85 17.93 -0.51
N ASP A 115 -3.84 18.50 -1.72
CA ASP A 115 -5.06 18.75 -2.49
C ASP A 115 -5.75 17.46 -2.91
N TYR A 116 -4.98 16.43 -3.26
CA TYR A 116 -5.50 15.12 -3.61
C TYR A 116 -6.16 14.45 -2.40
N VAL A 117 -5.49 14.46 -1.25
CA VAL A 117 -6.06 13.93 -0.01
C VAL A 117 -7.34 14.68 0.38
N ARG A 118 -7.35 16.02 0.36
CA ARG A 118 -8.55 16.81 0.69
C ARG A 118 -9.73 16.51 -0.24
N LYS A 119 -9.48 16.23 -1.52
CA LYS A 119 -10.55 15.90 -2.47
C LYS A 119 -11.29 14.61 -2.09
N TYR A 120 -10.57 13.56 -1.67
CA TYR A 120 -11.16 12.23 -1.44
C TYR A 120 -11.32 11.86 0.03
N VAL A 121 -10.70 12.61 0.93
CA VAL A 121 -10.77 12.45 2.40
C VAL A 121 -11.25 13.77 3.01
N PRO A 122 -12.52 14.14 2.79
CA PRO A 122 -13.06 15.43 3.21
C PRO A 122 -13.04 15.64 4.73
N GLU A 123 -12.99 14.57 5.52
CA GLU A 123 -12.81 14.65 6.97
C GLU A 123 -11.45 15.23 7.40
N LEU A 124 -10.46 15.27 6.50
CA LEU A 124 -9.16 15.91 6.73
C LEU A 124 -9.05 17.27 6.03
N ALA A 125 -10.12 17.79 5.43
CA ALA A 125 -10.09 19.02 4.65
C ALA A 125 -9.74 20.29 5.46
N HIS A 126 -9.86 20.23 6.79
CA HIS A 126 -9.44 21.32 7.69
C HIS A 126 -7.93 21.39 7.90
N LEU A 127 -7.20 20.31 7.60
CA LEU A 127 -5.75 20.28 7.71
C LEU A 127 -5.09 20.95 6.50
N ASN A 128 -4.08 21.75 6.78
CA ASN A 128 -3.38 22.54 5.77
C ASN A 128 -2.02 21.94 5.41
N GLY A 129 -1.68 22.05 4.13
CA GLY A 129 -0.36 21.68 3.62
C GLY A 129 0.02 20.23 3.88
N ILE A 130 1.29 20.04 4.25
CA ILE A 130 1.93 18.73 4.32
C ILE A 130 1.51 17.88 5.54
N GLU A 131 0.98 18.52 6.58
CA GLU A 131 0.56 17.87 7.84
C GLU A 131 -0.62 16.91 7.64
N ILE A 132 -1.39 17.10 6.55
CA ILE A 132 -2.52 16.23 6.21
C ILE A 132 -2.11 14.76 6.02
N HIS A 133 -0.84 14.48 5.72
CA HIS A 133 -0.33 13.12 5.51
C HIS A 133 -0.04 12.38 6.83
N GLU A 134 -0.03 13.09 7.97
CA GLU A 134 0.24 12.56 9.31
C GLU A 134 -0.77 13.12 10.34
N PRO A 135 -2.08 12.88 10.18
CA PRO A 135 -3.11 13.46 11.05
C PRO A 135 -2.97 13.05 12.52
N TRP A 136 -2.25 11.97 12.83
CA TRP A 136 -1.94 11.55 14.19
C TRP A 136 -0.98 12.48 14.93
N ASP A 137 -0.16 13.26 14.22
CA ASP A 137 0.80 14.21 14.79
C ASP A 137 0.22 15.63 14.90
N VAL A 138 -1.04 15.82 14.50
CA VAL A 138 -1.74 17.10 14.53
C VAL A 138 -2.81 17.09 15.62
N LEU A 139 -2.84 18.14 16.47
CA LEU A 139 -3.71 18.24 17.64
C LEU A 139 -5.20 18.01 17.32
N ASP A 140 -5.67 18.53 16.18
CA ASP A 140 -7.06 18.44 15.71
C ASP A 140 -7.21 17.50 14.49
N GLY A 141 -6.23 16.64 14.21
CA GLY A 141 -6.27 15.73 13.05
C GLY A 141 -7.41 14.71 13.09
N TYR A 142 -7.91 14.38 14.28
CA TYR A 142 -9.04 13.46 14.49
C TYR A 142 -10.38 14.16 14.78
N LEU A 143 -10.46 15.47 14.64
CA LEU A 143 -11.66 16.25 14.97
C LEU A 143 -12.93 15.80 14.20
N LYS A 144 -12.76 15.16 13.04
CA LYS A 144 -13.83 14.74 12.12
C LYS A 144 -13.91 13.22 11.95
N ASP A 145 -13.52 12.46 12.97
CA ASP A 145 -13.66 10.99 13.04
C ASP A 145 -12.89 10.22 11.93
N TYR A 146 -11.79 10.78 11.41
CA TYR A 146 -10.88 10.05 10.52
C TYR A 146 -10.25 8.86 11.28
N PRO A 147 -10.15 7.65 10.68
CA PRO A 147 -9.59 6.48 11.37
C PRO A 147 -8.12 6.66 11.76
N GLN A 148 -7.76 6.06 12.90
CA GLN A 148 -6.35 5.89 13.28
C GLN A 148 -5.66 4.87 12.36
N PRO A 149 -4.33 4.98 12.15
CA PRO A 149 -3.56 4.01 11.37
C PRO A 149 -3.80 2.56 11.83
N ILE A 150 -4.20 1.69 10.91
CA ILE A 150 -4.50 0.27 11.21
C ILE A 150 -3.24 -0.57 11.47
N VAL A 151 -2.07 -0.04 11.14
CA VAL A 151 -0.73 -0.63 11.31
C VAL A 151 0.31 0.47 11.52
N ASN A 152 1.47 0.11 12.07
CA ASN A 152 2.63 0.99 12.17
C ASN A 152 3.62 0.68 11.04
N HIS A 153 3.74 1.57 10.05
CA HIS A 153 4.58 1.35 8.86
C HIS A 153 6.03 0.92 9.18
N ALA A 154 6.67 1.53 10.18
CA ALA A 154 8.04 1.19 10.54
C ALA A 154 8.17 -0.27 11.02
N THR A 155 7.16 -0.74 11.75
CA THR A 155 7.08 -2.13 12.22
C THR A 155 6.81 -3.09 11.06
N GLU A 156 5.82 -2.80 10.22
CA GLU A 156 5.46 -3.68 9.09
C GLU A 156 6.57 -3.75 8.04
N ARG A 157 7.34 -2.67 7.86
CA ARG A 157 8.54 -2.69 7.02
C ARG A 157 9.54 -3.74 7.52
N LEU A 158 9.77 -3.84 8.83
CA LEU A 158 10.69 -4.82 9.40
C LEU A 158 10.14 -6.25 9.24
N GLU A 159 8.85 -6.45 9.47
CA GLU A 159 8.18 -7.73 9.26
C GLU A 159 8.25 -8.18 7.78
N SER A 160 8.04 -7.27 6.84
CA SER A 160 8.21 -7.53 5.40
C SER A 160 9.61 -8.03 5.06
N LEU A 161 10.65 -7.43 5.66
CA LEU A 161 12.03 -7.85 5.44
C LEU A 161 12.31 -9.22 6.09
N ALA A 162 11.75 -9.48 7.27
CA ALA A 162 11.85 -10.78 7.93
C ALA A 162 11.20 -11.89 7.10
N ARG A 163 9.96 -11.68 6.61
CA ARG A 163 9.27 -12.63 5.71
C ARG A 163 10.04 -12.85 4.41
N LEU A 164 10.70 -11.82 3.87
CA LEU A 164 11.55 -11.96 2.69
C LEU A 164 12.78 -12.82 3.01
N ASP A 165 13.38 -12.66 4.19
CA ASP A 165 14.54 -13.45 4.61
C ASP A 165 14.18 -14.93 4.81
N GLU A 166 12.97 -15.25 5.28
CA GLU A 166 12.47 -16.64 5.40
C GLU A 166 12.49 -17.40 4.05
N ILE A 167 12.30 -16.69 2.93
CA ILE A 167 12.24 -17.29 1.59
C ILE A 167 13.54 -17.11 0.78
N LYS A 168 14.52 -16.39 1.30
CA LYS A 168 15.85 -16.31 0.67
C LYS A 168 16.52 -17.68 0.85
N ALA A 169 16.90 -18.31 -0.27
CA ALA A 169 17.74 -19.50 -0.20
C ALA A 169 19.01 -19.17 0.60
N SER A 170 19.38 -20.05 1.53
CA SER A 170 20.63 -19.94 2.28
C SER A 170 21.78 -19.68 1.31
N LYS A 171 22.56 -18.61 1.54
CA LYS A 171 23.79 -18.37 0.78
C LYS A 171 24.64 -19.66 0.84
N PRO A 172 25.17 -20.17 -0.29
CA PRO A 172 26.14 -21.24 -0.22
C PRO A 172 27.27 -20.81 0.71
N LEU A 173 27.71 -21.72 1.59
CA LEU A 173 28.87 -21.47 2.43
C LEU A 173 30.05 -21.09 1.50
N PRO A 174 30.86 -20.07 1.87
CA PRO A 174 32.07 -19.78 1.11
C PRO A 174 32.94 -21.04 1.05
N PRO A 175 33.66 -21.28 -0.05
CA PRO A 175 34.53 -22.44 -0.15
C PRO A 175 35.54 -22.39 1.01
N THR A 176 35.60 -23.48 1.77
CA THR A 176 36.68 -23.70 2.75
C THR A 176 38.00 -23.66 2.01
N LYS A 177 38.89 -22.75 2.43
CA LYS A 177 40.25 -22.62 1.93
C LYS A 177 41.08 -23.86 2.22
#